data_AF-A0AAV1U186-F1
#
_entry.id   AF-A0AAV1U186-F1
#
_cell.length_a   1.000
_cell.length_b   1.000
_cell.length_c   1.000
_cell.angle_alpha   90.00
_cell.angle_beta   90.00
_cell.angle_gamma   90.00
#
_symmetry.space_group_name_H-M   'P 1'
#
loop_
_entity.id
_entity.type
_entity.pdbx_description
1 polymer ?
#
loop_
_entity_poly.entity_id
_entity_poly.type
_entity_poly.pdbx_seq_one_letter_code
_entity_poly.pdbx_strand_id
1 'polypeptide(L)'
;MAWWLSFFSEYNFVVHYKPGKTNILADALSRRPDYDPRMALSRQATDDEDEDDRCATFVSLNLTRVTPELCLFDEIVAAYANDPDYADIIAYLRAPSEAALGALSRTKRNHIQR
;
A
#
# COMPACT_ATOMS: atom_id res chain seq x y z
N MET A 1 21.22 -12.07 -18.31
CA MET A 1 20.19 -13.04 -17.85
C MET A 1 20.46 -13.65 -16.45
N ALA A 2 21.51 -13.25 -15.71
CA ALA A 2 21.89 -13.92 -14.44
C ALA A 2 21.50 -13.15 -13.16
N TRP A 3 21.38 -11.82 -13.22
CA TRP A 3 21.15 -10.98 -12.03
C TRP A 3 19.78 -11.20 -11.36
N TRP A 4 18.75 -11.50 -12.16
CA TRP A 4 17.42 -11.80 -11.64
C TRP A 4 17.34 -13.18 -10.98
N LEU A 5 18.11 -14.16 -11.45
CA LEU A 5 18.07 -15.52 -10.90
C LEU A 5 18.66 -15.59 -9.49
N SER A 6 19.73 -14.84 -9.22
CA SER A 6 20.27 -14.73 -7.85
C SER A 6 19.26 -14.10 -6.90
N PHE A 7 18.57 -13.04 -7.33
CA PHE A 7 17.53 -12.38 -6.53
C PHE A 7 16.33 -13.30 -6.26
N PHE A 8 15.85 -14.00 -7.30
CA PHE A 8 14.70 -14.88 -7.18
C PHE A 8 14.98 -16.14 -6.35
N SER A 9 16.25 -16.58 -6.25
CA SER A 9 16.63 -17.77 -5.49
C SER A 9 16.38 -17.66 -3.98
N GLU A 10 16.23 -16.43 -3.46
CA GLU A 10 15.90 -16.18 -2.05
C GLU A 10 14.41 -16.46 -1.72
N TYR A 11 13.56 -16.54 -2.74
CA TYR A 11 12.11 -16.68 -2.58
C TYR A 11 11.61 -18.05 -3.05
N ASN A 12 10.77 -18.69 -2.23
CA ASN A 12 10.08 -19.91 -2.62
C ASN A 12 8.76 -19.57 -3.34
N PHE A 13 8.79 -19.42 -4.66
CA PHE A 13 7.60 -19.11 -5.46
C PHE A 13 7.33 -20.14 -6.55
N VAL A 14 6.07 -20.19 -6.97
CA VAL A 14 5.61 -20.97 -8.13
C VAL A 14 4.98 -20.02 -9.14
N VAL A 15 5.40 -20.12 -10.39
CA VAL A 15 4.90 -19.24 -11.46
C VAL A 15 3.56 -19.76 -11.94
N HIS A 16 2.51 -18.95 -11.76
CA HIS A 16 1.18 -19.23 -12.31
C HIS A 16 0.76 -18.10 -13.25
N TYR A 17 0.38 -18.46 -14.48
CA TYR A 17 -0.20 -17.52 -15.41
C TYR A 17 -1.59 -17.07 -14.93
N LYS A 18 -1.80 -15.75 -14.89
CA LYS A 18 -3.10 -15.13 -14.58
C LYS A 18 -3.59 -14.37 -15.81
N PRO A 19 -4.68 -14.80 -16.46
CA PRO A 19 -5.25 -14.10 -17.59
C PRO A 19 -5.64 -12.66 -17.23
N GLY A 20 -5.50 -11.73 -18.18
CA GLY A 20 -5.72 -10.29 -17.96
C GLY A 20 -7.09 -9.95 -17.34
N LYS A 21 -8.15 -10.68 -17.72
CA LYS A 21 -9.50 -10.52 -17.14
C LYS A 21 -9.57 -10.78 -15.63
N THR A 22 -8.67 -11.61 -15.10
CA THR A 22 -8.56 -11.90 -13.66
C THR A 22 -7.48 -11.07 -12.96
N ASN A 23 -6.67 -10.34 -13.74
CA ASN A 23 -5.57 -9.54 -13.24
C ASN A 23 -5.95 -8.06 -13.06
N ILE A 24 -7.25 -7.76 -12.86
CA ILE A 24 -7.78 -6.40 -12.84
C ILE A 24 -7.11 -5.52 -11.78
N LEU A 25 -6.75 -6.10 -10.63
CA LEU A 25 -6.17 -5.34 -9.52
C LEU A 25 -4.72 -4.94 -9.82
N ALA A 26 -3.88 -5.89 -10.23
CA ALA A 26 -2.51 -5.58 -10.60
C ALA A 26 -2.46 -4.68 -11.84
N ASP A 27 -3.37 -4.90 -12.81
CA ASP A 27 -3.49 -4.04 -13.98
C ASP A 27 -3.87 -2.60 -13.58
N ALA A 28 -4.91 -2.41 -12.76
CA ALA A 28 -5.31 -1.09 -12.26
C ALA A 28 -4.21 -0.38 -11.45
N LEU A 29 -3.48 -1.11 -10.61
CA LEU A 29 -2.38 -0.54 -9.80
C LEU A 29 -1.12 -0.26 -10.63
N SER A 30 -0.88 -1.04 -11.68
CA SER A 30 0.24 -0.81 -12.59
C SER A 30 0.02 0.40 -13.50
N ARG A 31 -1.25 0.75 -13.74
CA ARG A 31 -1.62 1.95 -14.52
C ARG A 31 -1.28 3.20 -13.73
N ARG A 32 -0.53 4.09 -14.36
CA ARG A 32 -0.22 5.42 -13.86
C ARG A 32 -1.18 6.44 -14.47
N PRO A 33 -2.11 7.04 -13.72
CA PRO A 33 -3.06 8.01 -14.26
C PRO A 33 -2.38 9.33 -14.70
N ASP A 34 -1.20 9.60 -14.17
CA ASP A 34 -0.31 10.72 -14.51
C ASP A 34 0.61 10.42 -15.71
N TYR A 35 0.63 9.18 -16.20
CA TYR A 35 1.47 8.79 -17.33
C TYR A 35 0.74 9.05 -18.64
N ASP A 36 1.02 10.20 -19.26
CA ASP A 36 0.64 10.46 -20.65
C ASP A 36 1.70 9.86 -21.59
N PRO A 37 1.38 8.79 -22.35
CA PRO A 37 2.31 8.19 -23.30
C PRO A 37 2.75 9.20 -24.38
N ARG A 38 1.93 10.21 -24.69
CA ARG A 38 2.24 11.25 -25.69
C ARG A 38 3.29 12.22 -25.18
N MET A 39 3.30 12.52 -23.88
CA MET A 39 4.34 13.33 -23.24
C MET A 39 5.68 12.58 -23.17
N ALA A 40 5.66 11.25 -23.04
CA ALA A 40 6.87 10.42 -23.12
C ALA A 40 7.42 10.34 -24.55
N LEU A 41 6.55 10.25 -25.56
CA LEU A 41 6.94 10.23 -26.98
C LEU A 41 7.46 11.58 -27.50
N SER A 42 7.00 12.70 -26.92
CA SER A 42 7.40 14.05 -27.32
C SER A 42 8.89 14.35 -27.07
N ARG A 43 9.54 13.56 -26.20
CA ARG A 43 11.00 13.61 -25.99
C ARG A 43 11.80 12.85 -27.03
N GLN A 44 11.15 12.21 -28.01
CA GLN A 44 11.78 11.36 -29.01
C GLN A 44 11.59 11.89 -30.45
N ALA A 45 11.18 13.15 -30.61
CA ALA A 45 11.17 13.83 -31.90
C ALA A 45 12.46 14.64 -32.11
N THR A 46 13.60 13.95 -32.13
CA THR A 46 14.70 14.37 -33.00
C THR A 46 14.82 13.26 -34.02
N ASP A 47 14.48 13.61 -35.27
CA ASP A 47 14.76 12.82 -36.46
C ASP A 47 16.19 12.29 -36.37
N ASP A 48 16.34 10.98 -36.47
CA ASP A 48 17.25 10.34 -37.42
C ASP A 48 16.97 8.82 -37.40
N GLU A 49 16.84 8.27 -38.60
CA GLU A 49 16.48 6.89 -38.88
C GLU A 49 17.55 5.94 -38.33
N ASP A 50 17.15 5.01 -37.45
CA ASP A 50 17.70 3.66 -37.33
C ASP A 50 16.80 2.87 -36.36
N GLU A 51 15.88 2.10 -36.94
CA GLU A 51 15.06 1.11 -36.25
C GLU A 51 15.97 -0.03 -35.75
N ASP A 52 16.06 -0.23 -34.43
CA ASP A 52 16.27 -1.54 -33.77
C ASP A 52 16.84 -1.47 -32.33
N ASP A 53 16.81 -0.32 -31.64
CA ASP A 53 17.23 -0.28 -30.22
C ASP A 53 16.40 0.67 -29.35
N ARG A 54 15.07 0.56 -29.44
CA ARG A 54 14.14 1.22 -28.49
C ARG A 54 14.24 0.55 -27.11
N CYS A 55 15.35 0.77 -26.43
CA CYS A 55 15.43 0.67 -24.98
C CYS A 55 14.35 1.59 -24.41
N ALA A 56 13.30 0.99 -23.84
CA ALA A 56 12.26 1.73 -23.14
C ALA A 56 12.95 2.59 -22.08
N THR A 57 13.03 3.90 -22.32
CA THR A 57 13.71 4.84 -21.45
C THR A 57 13.06 4.73 -20.08
N PHE A 58 13.77 4.12 -19.14
CA PHE A 58 13.34 4.00 -17.76
C PHE A 58 13.25 5.43 -17.22
N VAL A 59 12.04 5.99 -17.19
CA VAL A 59 11.77 7.20 -16.43
C VAL A 59 12.09 6.80 -15.00
N SER A 60 13.24 7.29 -14.49
CA SER A 60 13.65 7.09 -13.11
C SER A 60 12.45 7.37 -12.22
N LEU A 61 11.89 6.31 -11.63
CA LEU A 61 10.93 6.43 -10.56
C LEU A 61 11.71 7.11 -9.43
N ASN A 62 11.44 8.41 -9.22
CA ASN A 62 11.84 9.05 -7.99
C ASN A 62 11.12 8.28 -6.89
N LEU A 63 11.84 7.34 -6.27
CA LEU A 63 11.37 6.61 -5.11
C LEU A 63 11.31 7.63 -3.99
N THR A 64 10.17 8.33 -3.88
CA THR A 64 9.87 9.17 -2.73
C THR A 64 9.81 8.23 -1.55
N ARG A 65 10.93 8.10 -0.83
CA ARG A 65 11.00 7.34 0.40
C ARG A 65 10.18 8.14 1.41
N VAL A 66 8.89 7.86 1.45
CA VAL A 66 8.01 8.29 2.52
C VAL A 66 8.47 7.50 3.73
N THR A 67 9.34 8.11 4.54
CA THR A 67 9.48 7.68 5.92
C THR A 67 8.10 7.89 6.54
N PRO A 68 7.41 6.84 7.04
CA PRO A 68 6.26 7.09 7.88
C PRO A 68 6.78 7.99 8.99
N GLU A 69 6.24 9.20 9.07
CA GLU A 69 6.43 10.03 10.24
C GLU A 69 5.89 9.18 11.38
N LEU A 70 6.81 8.62 12.18
CA LEU A 70 6.47 7.88 13.39
C LEU A 70 5.56 8.73 14.30
N CYS A 71 5.52 10.04 14.06
CA CYS A 71 4.64 11.03 14.67
C CYS A 71 3.14 10.75 14.49
N LEU A 72 2.63 10.34 13.32
CA LEU A 72 1.18 10.28 13.12
C LEU A 72 0.53 9.16 13.94
N PHE A 73 1.20 8.00 14.02
CA PHE A 73 0.67 6.88 14.79
C PHE A 73 0.67 7.21 16.28
N ASP A 74 1.76 7.79 16.79
CA ASP A 74 1.87 8.21 18.18
C ASP A 74 0.89 9.36 18.52
N GLU A 75 0.64 10.28 17.59
CA GLU A 75 -0.35 11.35 17.73
C GLU A 75 -1.77 10.81 17.81
N ILE A 76 -2.13 9.84 16.96
CA ILE A 76 -3.42 9.15 17.01
C ILE A 76 -3.56 8.43 18.36
N VAL A 77 -2.55 7.67 18.78
CA VAL A 77 -2.57 6.97 20.07
C VAL A 77 -2.73 7.95 21.23
N ALA A 78 -2.04 9.10 21.21
CA ALA A 78 -2.17 10.15 22.21
C ALA A 78 -3.56 10.81 22.20
N ALA A 79 -4.13 11.07 21.02
CA ALA A 79 -5.48 11.64 20.90
C ALA A 79 -6.53 10.70 21.53
N TYR A 80 -6.47 9.40 21.18
CA TYR A 80 -7.39 8.40 21.71
C TYR A 80 -7.17 8.10 23.20
N ALA A 81 -5.94 8.25 23.73
CA ALA A 81 -5.67 8.11 25.15
C ALA A 81 -6.33 9.21 26.01
N ASN A 82 -6.55 10.39 25.42
CA ASN A 82 -7.17 11.54 26.10
C ASN A 82 -8.68 11.66 25.82
N ASP A 83 -9.24 10.83 24.93
CA ASP A 83 -10.65 10.86 24.58
C ASP A 83 -11.50 10.12 25.64
N PRO A 84 -12.39 10.82 26.36
CA PRO A 84 -13.22 10.20 27.40
C PRO A 84 -14.21 9.17 26.85
N ASP A 85 -14.60 9.27 25.58
CA ASP A 85 -15.51 8.31 24.96
C ASP A 85 -14.83 6.99 24.61
N TYR A 86 -13.55 7.02 24.25
CA TYR A 86 -12.82 5.81 23.84
C TYR A 86 -12.01 5.17 24.96
N ALA A 87 -11.80 5.86 26.09
CA ALA A 87 -11.07 5.34 27.24
C ALA A 87 -11.56 3.94 27.71
N ASP A 88 -12.88 3.77 27.85
CA ASP A 88 -13.47 2.49 28.29
C ASP A 88 -13.27 1.37 27.26
N ILE A 89 -13.33 1.70 25.97
CA ILE A 89 -13.14 0.74 24.87
C ILE A 89 -11.67 0.30 24.85
N ILE A 90 -10.74 1.24 25.00
CA ILE A 90 -9.30 0.95 25.03
C ILE A 90 -8.95 0.11 26.26
N ALA A 91 -9.56 0.39 27.42
CA ALA A 91 -9.38 -0.40 28.63
C ALA A 91 -9.85 -1.86 28.42
N TYR A 92 -11.00 -2.06 27.78
CA TYR A 92 -11.48 -3.39 27.41
C TYR A 92 -10.54 -4.10 26.42
N LEU A 93 -10.06 -3.42 25.37
CA LEU A 93 -9.16 -4.02 24.39
C LEU A 93 -7.80 -4.41 24.99
N ARG A 94 -7.29 -3.65 25.97
CA ARG A 94 -6.07 -3.99 26.71
C ARG A 94 -6.28 -5.16 27.66
N ALA A 95 -7.44 -5.26 28.29
CA ALA A 95 -7.76 -6.32 29.25
C ALA A 95 -9.22 -6.79 29.10
N PRO A 96 -9.50 -7.72 28.15
CA PRO A 96 -10.85 -8.19 27.90
C PRO A 96 -11.39 -8.95 29.11
N SER A 97 -12.41 -8.40 29.78
CA SER A 97 -13.07 -9.02 30.92
C SER A 97 -14.55 -8.64 30.96
N GLU A 98 -15.37 -9.46 31.63
CA GLU A 98 -16.81 -9.20 31.77
C GLU A 98 -17.10 -7.95 32.60
N ALA A 99 -16.24 -7.65 33.58
CA ALA A 99 -16.29 -6.40 34.35
C ALA A 99 -15.99 -5.18 33.46
N ALA A 100 -14.97 -5.27 32.59
CA ALA A 100 -14.64 -4.20 31.63
C ALA A 100 -15.72 -4.04 30.55
N LEU A 101 -16.36 -5.14 30.12
CA LEU A 101 -17.56 -5.09 29.27
C LEU A 101 -18.70 -4.37 29.99
N GLY A 102 -18.94 -4.67 31.26
CA GLY A 102 -19.97 -4.02 32.07
C GLY A 102 -19.79 -2.51 32.25
N ALA A 103 -18.53 -2.04 32.28
CA ALA A 103 -18.20 -0.61 32.35
C ALA A 103 -18.56 0.18 31.08
N LEU A 104 -18.66 -0.50 29.93
CA LEU A 104 -19.04 0.13 28.66
C LEU A 104 -20.54 0.47 28.61
N SER A 105 -20.85 1.57 27.92
CA SER A 105 -22.23 1.94 27.62
C SER A 105 -22.95 0.83 26.82
N ARG A 106 -24.27 0.75 26.95
CA ARG A 106 -25.09 -0.28 26.30
C ARG A 106 -24.87 -0.32 24.78
N THR A 107 -24.78 0.84 24.14
CA THR A 107 -24.54 0.96 22.70
C THR A 107 -23.17 0.38 22.34
N LYS A 108 -22.12 0.76 23.07
CA LYS A 108 -20.74 0.28 22.83
C LYS A 108 -20.64 -1.24 23.03
N ARG A 109 -21.25 -1.79 24.10
CA ARG A 109 -21.33 -3.24 24.31
C ARG A 109 -22.02 -3.99 23.18
N ASN A 110 -23.16 -3.50 22.70
CA ASN A 110 -23.89 -4.14 21.61
C ASN A 110 -23.07 -4.21 20.33
N HIS A 111 -22.24 -3.19 20.05
CA HIS A 111 -21.35 -3.19 18.88
C HIS A 111 -20.19 -4.18 19.01
N ILE A 112 -19.72 -4.45 20.23
CA ILE A 112 -18.62 -5.40 20.48
C ILE A 112 -19.12 -6.86 20.47
N GLN A 113 -20.35 -7.10 20.90
CA GLN A 113 -20.95 -8.45 20.96
C GLN A 113 -21.59 -8.91 19.63
N ARG A 114 -21.59 -8.06 18.59
CA ARG A 114 -22.18 -8.34 17.29
C ARG A 114 -21.15 -8.93 16.33
#